data_AF-A0A5X8XZ92-F1
#
_entry.id   AF-A0A5X8XZ92-F1
#
_cell.length_a   1.000
_cell.length_b   1.000
_cell.length_c   1.000
_cell.angle_alpha   90.00
_cell.angle_beta   90.00
_cell.angle_gamma   90.00
#
_symmetry.space_group_name_H-M   'P 1'
#
loop_
_entity.id
_entity.type
_entity.pdbx_description
1 polymer ?
#
loop_
_entity_poly.entity_id
_entity_poly.type
_entity_poly.pdbx_seq_one_letter_code
_entity_poly.pdbx_strand_id
1 'polypeptide(L)'
;MSDIYTAQEFKKLTRLNFLHRRCNHIIKLDILLDNYSSDLPEKEKASILVEICDICKLFLDRKPLSGRAATVRTLQIQAQEQLLSMMKVIVSESNTLGITGWKRVKAAIAPIIHGANTKTKCLDEEYWAEAITKRHFANRNIACSADPFELWKKSDAKTNYVEWLREWYIQSKLKNGQGKELVTRLFSNVKYMNPVERENYNIYISKGVFYNRNGMVFSTFDMMSDRAGKGWGIYVRDTKNRIYINGHQRNVFHHSSFLEGAPILSAGELSINCGKLVGITNKSGHYKPDDDNFLDMLGYLKSQGVNLSHVAACMKTTGCIQEFYDAEDIFINKSIVNSRLVSKPCLRDCN
;
A
#
# COMPACT_ATOMS: atom_id res chain seq x y z
N MET A 1 -26.40 -8.99 15.62
CA MET A 1 -25.25 -8.52 16.43
C MET A 1 -25.81 -7.66 17.54
N SER A 2 -25.33 -7.80 18.77
CA SER A 2 -25.73 -6.87 19.84
C SER A 2 -24.92 -5.59 19.73
N ASP A 3 -25.57 -4.44 19.86
CA ASP A 3 -24.87 -3.16 19.93
C ASP A 3 -23.94 -3.10 21.14
N ILE A 4 -22.82 -2.40 20.98
CA ILE A 4 -21.91 -2.11 22.08
C ILE A 4 -22.64 -1.26 23.10
N TYR A 5 -22.42 -1.55 24.39
CA TYR A 5 -23.01 -0.73 25.44
C TYR A 5 -22.70 0.74 25.23
N THR A 6 -23.72 1.59 25.37
CA THR A 6 -23.50 3.01 25.60
C THR A 6 -22.79 3.20 26.94
N ALA A 7 -22.11 4.34 27.08
CA ALA A 7 -21.48 4.67 28.36
C ALA A 7 -22.48 4.69 29.52
N GLN A 8 -23.74 5.11 29.29
CA GLN A 8 -24.78 5.13 30.32
C GLN A 8 -25.19 3.72 30.75
N GLU A 9 -25.38 2.80 29.81
CA GLU A 9 -25.71 1.40 30.10
C GLU A 9 -24.58 0.71 30.86
N PHE A 10 -23.34 0.88 30.41
CA PHE A 10 -22.17 0.32 31.09
C PHE A 10 -22.01 0.90 32.49
N LYS A 11 -22.20 2.22 32.66
CA LYS A 11 -22.21 2.91 33.96
C LYS A 11 -23.29 2.34 34.88
N LYS A 12 -24.47 1.98 34.37
CA LYS A 12 -25.57 1.40 35.15
C LYS A 12 -25.25 -0.03 35.61
N LEU A 13 -24.78 -0.87 34.68
CA LEU A 13 -24.53 -2.29 34.92
C LEU A 13 -23.30 -2.56 35.82
N THR A 14 -22.39 -1.60 35.95
CA THR A 14 -21.18 -1.73 36.77
C THR A 14 -21.24 -1.05 38.15
N ARG A 15 -22.40 -0.47 38.53
CA ARG A 15 -22.60 0.17 39.84
C ARG A 15 -22.58 -0.86 40.98
N LEU A 16 -21.72 -0.63 41.99
CA LEU A 16 -21.63 -1.40 43.24
C LEU A 16 -21.71 -0.45 44.47
N ASN A 17 -22.65 0.51 44.46
CA ASN A 17 -22.82 1.60 45.45
C ASN A 17 -21.91 2.83 45.27
N PHE A 18 -22.41 3.97 45.78
CA PHE A 18 -22.08 5.38 45.46
C PHE A 18 -20.60 5.81 45.60
N LEU A 19 -19.72 4.98 46.18
CA LEU A 19 -18.32 5.33 46.47
C LEU A 19 -17.24 4.51 45.73
N HIS A 20 -17.62 3.63 44.79
CA HIS A 20 -16.71 2.57 44.30
C HIS A 20 -16.26 2.66 42.83
N ARG A 21 -16.20 3.86 42.24
CA ARG A 21 -15.61 4.07 40.90
C ARG A 21 -14.09 4.36 40.95
N ARG A 22 -13.35 3.81 41.91
CA ARG A 22 -11.88 3.99 42.06
C ARG A 22 -11.02 3.01 41.21
N CYS A 23 -11.64 2.25 40.30
CA CYS A 23 -10.91 1.31 39.45
C CYS A 23 -10.51 2.00 38.15
N ASN A 24 -9.21 2.26 37.95
CA ASN A 24 -8.68 2.95 36.77
C ASN A 24 -9.17 2.34 35.44
N HIS A 25 -9.34 1.02 35.34
CA HIS A 25 -9.85 0.39 34.12
C HIS A 25 -11.32 0.75 33.80
N ILE A 26 -12.20 0.81 34.81
CA ILE A 26 -13.62 1.13 34.60
C ILE A 26 -13.77 2.58 34.14
N ILE A 27 -13.02 3.51 34.75
CA ILE A 27 -13.02 4.91 34.33
C ILE A 27 -12.56 5.05 32.88
N LYS A 28 -11.49 4.34 32.49
CA LYS A 28 -11.02 4.36 31.11
C LYS A 28 -12.06 3.81 30.13
N LEU A 29 -12.75 2.72 30.49
CA LEU A 29 -13.84 2.19 29.67
C LEU A 29 -14.98 3.19 29.53
N ASP A 30 -15.33 3.95 30.57
CA ASP A 30 -16.34 5.00 30.46
C ASP A 30 -15.94 6.07 29.46
N ILE A 31 -14.70 6.56 29.54
CA ILE A 31 -14.17 7.59 28.63
C ILE A 31 -14.17 7.08 27.19
N LEU A 32 -13.73 5.85 26.96
CA LEU A 32 -13.72 5.25 25.63
C LEU A 32 -15.12 5.09 25.06
N LEU A 33 -16.10 4.68 25.88
CA LEU A 33 -17.49 4.57 25.48
C LEU A 33 -18.14 5.93 25.24
N ASP A 34 -17.83 6.96 26.05
CA ASP A 34 -18.31 8.33 25.84
C ASP A 34 -17.75 8.91 24.53
N ASN A 35 -16.53 8.52 24.16
CA ASN A 35 -15.88 8.94 22.91
C ASN A 35 -16.26 8.07 21.70
N TYR A 36 -16.96 6.95 21.87
CA TYR A 36 -17.35 6.08 20.76
C TYR A 36 -18.66 6.55 20.12
N SER A 37 -18.62 7.00 18.86
CA SER A 37 -19.79 7.46 18.11
C SER A 37 -19.85 6.83 16.71
N SER A 38 -21.08 6.70 16.18
CA SER A 38 -21.36 6.26 14.81
C SER A 38 -20.80 7.19 13.73
N ASP A 39 -20.44 8.43 14.06
CA ASP A 39 -20.01 9.43 13.07
C ASP A 39 -18.49 9.50 12.93
N LEU A 40 -17.75 8.82 13.81
CA LEU A 40 -16.29 8.82 13.76
C LEU A 40 -15.74 8.16 12.48
N PRO A 41 -14.58 8.63 11.98
CA PRO A 41 -13.82 7.92 10.97
C PRO A 41 -13.56 6.46 11.36
N GLU A 42 -13.60 5.53 10.41
CA GLU A 42 -13.48 4.10 10.69
C GLU A 42 -12.19 3.72 11.45
N LYS A 43 -11.08 4.41 11.16
CA LYS A 43 -9.80 4.19 11.87
C LYS A 43 -9.91 4.52 13.35
N GLU A 44 -10.59 5.61 13.68
CA GLU A 44 -10.77 6.06 15.06
C GLU A 44 -11.71 5.11 15.81
N LYS A 45 -12.83 4.73 15.20
CA LYS A 45 -13.72 3.68 15.74
C LYS A 45 -12.97 2.39 16.04
N ALA A 46 -12.20 1.88 15.07
CA ALA A 46 -11.44 0.64 15.24
C ALA A 46 -10.38 0.77 16.34
N SER A 47 -9.73 1.94 16.46
CA SER A 47 -8.75 2.21 17.52
C SER A 47 -9.40 2.18 18.92
N ILE A 48 -10.55 2.82 19.08
CA ILE A 48 -11.31 2.84 20.35
C ILE A 48 -11.75 1.42 20.72
N LEU A 49 -12.31 0.65 19.77
CA LEU A 49 -12.75 -0.73 20.00
C LEU A 49 -11.60 -1.65 20.44
N VAL A 50 -10.42 -1.50 19.83
CA VAL A 50 -9.22 -2.22 20.26
C VAL A 50 -8.83 -1.85 21.68
N GLU A 51 -8.84 -0.57 22.03
CA GLU A 51 -8.50 -0.12 23.38
C GLU A 51 -9.49 -0.63 24.43
N ILE A 52 -10.79 -0.65 24.11
CA ILE A 52 -11.82 -1.29 24.94
C ILE A 52 -11.48 -2.77 25.16
N CYS A 53 -11.14 -3.52 24.11
CA CYS A 53 -10.76 -4.93 24.22
C CYS A 53 -9.55 -5.15 25.15
N ASP A 54 -8.51 -4.32 24.99
CA ASP A 54 -7.27 -4.39 25.78
C ASP A 54 -7.55 -4.10 27.26
N ILE A 55 -8.33 -3.06 27.56
CA ILE A 55 -8.65 -2.67 28.93
C ILE A 55 -9.57 -3.69 29.60
N CYS A 56 -10.55 -4.24 28.86
CA CYS A 56 -11.38 -5.33 29.35
C CYS A 56 -10.53 -6.56 29.71
N LYS A 57 -9.57 -6.94 28.85
CA LYS A 57 -8.64 -8.04 29.12
C LYS A 57 -7.83 -7.79 30.40
N LEU A 58 -7.20 -6.61 30.51
CA LEU A 58 -6.44 -6.22 31.71
C LEU A 58 -7.29 -6.24 32.98
N PHE A 59 -8.56 -5.83 32.90
CA PHE A 59 -9.48 -5.90 34.03
C PHE A 59 -9.80 -7.34 34.41
N LEU A 60 -10.15 -8.19 33.44
CA LEU A 60 -10.54 -9.58 33.67
C LEU A 60 -9.38 -10.43 34.20
N ASP A 61 -8.16 -10.21 33.69
CA ASP A 61 -6.95 -10.89 34.17
C ASP A 61 -6.64 -10.54 35.63
N ARG A 62 -6.88 -9.28 36.03
CA ARG A 62 -6.61 -8.81 37.40
C ARG A 62 -7.76 -9.10 38.37
N LYS A 63 -9.01 -9.11 37.89
CA LYS A 63 -10.23 -9.18 38.73
C LYS A 63 -11.28 -10.13 38.15
N PRO A 64 -10.95 -11.41 37.92
CA PRO A 64 -11.83 -12.35 37.22
C PRO A 64 -13.12 -12.67 37.96
N LEU A 65 -13.12 -12.58 39.30
CA LEU A 65 -14.25 -12.89 40.18
C LEU A 65 -15.00 -11.63 40.67
N SER A 66 -14.68 -10.45 40.12
CA SER A 66 -15.40 -9.22 40.47
C SER A 66 -16.87 -9.32 40.08
N GLY A 67 -17.77 -8.72 40.87
CA GLY A 67 -19.18 -8.59 40.50
C GLY A 67 -19.41 -7.83 39.17
N ARG A 68 -18.39 -7.12 38.67
CA ARG A 68 -18.41 -6.44 37.36
C ARG A 68 -17.86 -7.29 36.21
N ALA A 69 -17.26 -8.45 36.49
CA ALA A 69 -16.54 -9.25 35.50
C ALA A 69 -17.46 -9.74 34.38
N ALA A 70 -18.72 -10.11 34.70
CA ALA A 70 -19.70 -10.51 33.68
C ALA A 70 -19.97 -9.37 32.68
N THR A 71 -20.27 -8.16 33.17
CA THR A 71 -20.51 -6.98 32.32
C THR A 71 -19.29 -6.60 31.49
N VAL A 72 -18.09 -6.64 32.07
CA VAL A 72 -16.84 -6.36 31.34
C VAL A 72 -16.57 -7.40 30.26
N ARG A 73 -16.88 -8.68 30.52
CA ARG A 73 -16.78 -9.75 29.51
C ARG A 73 -17.77 -9.53 28.36
N THR A 74 -19.01 -9.13 28.66
CA THR A 74 -19.99 -8.81 27.61
C THR A 74 -19.53 -7.63 26.76
N LEU A 75 -19.02 -6.55 27.38
CA LEU A 75 -18.47 -5.41 26.65
C LEU A 75 -17.29 -5.82 25.76
N GLN A 76 -16.40 -6.69 26.25
CA GLN A 76 -15.29 -7.22 25.46
C GLN A 76 -15.79 -7.96 24.22
N ILE A 77 -16.79 -8.82 24.37
CA ILE A 77 -17.37 -9.58 23.25
C ILE A 77 -18.03 -8.64 22.23
N GLN A 78 -18.83 -7.67 22.70
CA GLN A 78 -19.45 -6.66 21.82
C GLN A 78 -18.41 -5.88 21.02
N ALA A 79 -17.36 -5.40 21.67
CA ALA A 79 -16.29 -4.66 21.01
C ALA A 79 -15.54 -5.52 19.98
N GLN A 80 -15.26 -6.79 20.31
CA GLN A 80 -14.64 -7.75 19.39
C GLN A 80 -15.51 -8.04 18.17
N GLU A 81 -16.82 -8.23 18.35
CA GLU A 81 -17.77 -8.48 17.26
C GLU A 81 -17.91 -7.28 16.33
N GLN A 82 -18.04 -6.06 16.88
CA GLN A 82 -18.08 -4.85 16.06
C GLN A 82 -16.80 -4.65 15.26
N LEU A 83 -15.64 -4.83 15.92
CA LEU A 83 -14.34 -4.71 15.28
C LEU A 83 -14.18 -5.76 14.18
N LEU A 84 -14.55 -7.02 14.43
CA LEU A 84 -14.52 -8.08 13.44
C LEU A 84 -15.43 -7.77 12.24
N SER A 85 -16.64 -7.25 12.49
CA SER A 85 -17.56 -6.85 11.42
C SER A 85 -16.98 -5.72 10.55
N MET A 86 -16.42 -4.68 11.17
CA MET A 86 -15.73 -3.60 10.45
C MET A 86 -14.57 -4.14 9.60
N MET A 87 -13.82 -5.11 10.15
CA MET A 87 -12.66 -5.68 9.47
C MET A 87 -13.01 -6.69 8.37
N LYS A 88 -14.17 -7.36 8.44
CA LYS A 88 -14.61 -8.34 7.43
C LYS A 88 -15.01 -7.70 6.10
N VAL A 89 -15.44 -6.43 6.09
CA VAL A 89 -15.78 -5.67 4.88
C VAL A 89 -14.54 -5.37 4.01
N ILE A 90 -13.35 -5.44 4.59
CA ILE A 90 -12.06 -5.01 4.02
C ILE A 90 -11.45 -6.06 3.08
N VAL A 91 -11.91 -7.29 3.16
CA VAL A 91 -11.26 -8.46 2.58
C VAL A 91 -12.34 -9.12 1.71
N SER A 92 -12.24 -9.10 0.38
CA SER A 92 -13.33 -9.59 -0.49
C SER A 92 -13.64 -11.07 -0.28
N GLU A 93 -14.81 -11.53 -0.68
CA GLU A 93 -15.06 -12.97 -0.78
C GLU A 93 -14.18 -13.54 -1.89
N SER A 94 -13.66 -14.75 -1.71
CA SER A 94 -12.83 -15.41 -2.69
C SER A 94 -13.25 -16.87 -2.83
N ASN A 95 -13.64 -17.26 -4.04
CA ASN A 95 -14.31 -18.52 -4.35
C ASN A 95 -13.35 -19.66 -4.70
N THR A 96 -12.23 -19.80 -3.98
CA THR A 96 -11.18 -20.78 -4.35
C THR A 96 -10.95 -21.86 -3.28
N LEU A 97 -12.04 -22.31 -2.65
CA LEU A 97 -12.03 -23.39 -1.67
C LEU A 97 -11.46 -24.69 -2.30
N GLY A 98 -10.53 -25.33 -1.61
CA GLY A 98 -10.00 -26.64 -1.99
C GLY A 98 -8.74 -26.63 -2.87
N ILE A 99 -8.24 -25.46 -3.29
CA ILE A 99 -6.97 -25.36 -4.02
C ILE A 99 -5.80 -25.35 -3.03
N THR A 100 -4.76 -26.17 -3.27
CA THR A 100 -3.60 -26.30 -2.38
C THR A 100 -2.27 -25.99 -3.08
N GLY A 101 -1.20 -25.86 -2.28
CA GLY A 101 0.17 -25.63 -2.79
C GLY A 101 0.31 -24.35 -3.62
N TRP A 102 1.14 -24.39 -4.66
CA TRP A 102 1.38 -23.23 -5.53
C TRP A 102 0.15 -22.79 -6.35
N LYS A 103 -0.77 -23.71 -6.65
CA LYS A 103 -2.04 -23.36 -7.32
C LYS A 103 -2.87 -22.41 -6.47
N ARG A 104 -2.82 -22.56 -5.14
CA ARG A 104 -3.51 -21.69 -4.16
C ARG A 104 -2.94 -20.27 -4.17
N VAL A 105 -1.61 -20.14 -4.29
CA VAL A 105 -0.93 -18.84 -4.43
C VAL A 105 -1.31 -18.17 -5.75
N LYS A 106 -1.23 -18.90 -6.86
CA LYS A 106 -1.65 -18.41 -8.18
C LYS A 106 -3.09 -17.91 -8.19
N ALA A 107 -4.00 -18.62 -7.52
CA ALA A 107 -5.39 -18.22 -7.41
C ALA A 107 -5.56 -16.90 -6.63
N ALA A 108 -4.80 -16.70 -5.55
CA ALA A 108 -4.81 -15.45 -4.78
C ALA A 108 -4.26 -14.25 -5.58
N ILE A 109 -3.22 -14.46 -6.39
CA ILE A 109 -2.54 -13.40 -7.14
C ILE A 109 -3.09 -13.21 -8.57
N ALA A 110 -4.06 -14.02 -9.00
CA ALA A 110 -4.59 -13.97 -10.36
C ALA A 110 -5.02 -12.56 -10.81
N PRO A 111 -5.67 -11.72 -9.97
CA PRO A 111 -6.04 -10.36 -10.36
C PRO A 111 -4.84 -9.46 -10.68
N ILE A 112 -3.71 -9.63 -9.99
CA ILE A 112 -2.53 -8.76 -10.15
C ILE A 112 -1.61 -9.21 -11.29
N ILE A 113 -1.65 -10.48 -11.67
CA ILE A 113 -0.87 -11.01 -12.82
C ILE A 113 -1.70 -11.09 -14.10
N HIS A 114 -2.97 -10.66 -14.07
CA HIS A 114 -3.84 -10.72 -15.24
C HIS A 114 -3.26 -9.91 -16.39
N GLY A 115 -3.14 -10.53 -17.57
CA GLY A 115 -2.54 -9.91 -18.75
C GLY A 115 -1.01 -9.87 -18.78
N ALA A 116 -0.33 -10.46 -17.78
CA ALA A 116 1.12 -10.59 -17.80
C ALA A 116 1.59 -11.50 -18.95
N ASN A 117 2.70 -11.13 -19.58
CA ASN A 117 3.38 -11.89 -20.61
C ASN A 117 4.91 -11.71 -20.49
N THR A 118 5.67 -12.28 -21.42
CA THR A 118 7.14 -12.27 -21.40
C THR A 118 7.77 -10.87 -21.48
N LYS A 119 7.03 -9.85 -21.93
CA LYS A 119 7.50 -8.46 -22.02
C LYS A 119 7.09 -7.60 -20.82
N THR A 120 6.24 -8.11 -19.95
CA THR A 120 5.72 -7.34 -18.81
C THR A 120 6.43 -7.71 -17.52
N LYS A 121 6.57 -6.74 -16.63
CA LYS A 121 6.94 -6.96 -15.24
C LYS A 121 5.71 -6.98 -14.35
N CYS A 122 5.62 -7.99 -13.49
CA CYS A 122 4.60 -8.04 -12.44
C CYS A 122 5.11 -7.37 -11.17
N LEU A 123 4.17 -7.03 -10.28
CA LEU A 123 4.51 -6.62 -8.93
C LEU A 123 5.39 -7.69 -8.26
N ASP A 124 6.43 -7.26 -7.55
CA ASP A 124 7.29 -8.15 -6.79
C ASP A 124 6.51 -8.87 -5.69
N GLU A 125 6.89 -10.12 -5.40
CA GLU A 125 6.18 -10.99 -4.46
C GLU A 125 6.02 -10.36 -3.07
N GLU A 126 6.99 -9.56 -2.63
CA GLU A 126 6.96 -8.89 -1.33
C GLU A 126 5.78 -7.89 -1.19
N TYR A 127 5.20 -7.45 -2.30
CA TYR A 127 4.08 -6.50 -2.32
C TYR A 127 2.74 -7.14 -2.71
N TRP A 128 2.69 -8.43 -3.02
CA TRP A 128 1.47 -9.09 -3.50
C TRP A 128 0.29 -8.94 -2.55
N ALA A 129 0.49 -9.16 -1.25
CA ALA A 129 -0.63 -9.14 -0.31
C ALA A 129 -1.21 -7.72 -0.05
N GLU A 130 -0.43 -6.66 -0.32
CA GLU A 130 -0.91 -5.28 -0.33
C GLU A 130 -1.84 -5.07 -1.54
N ALA A 131 -1.47 -5.61 -2.70
CA ALA A 131 -2.28 -5.47 -3.90
C ALA A 131 -3.53 -6.37 -3.95
N ILE A 132 -3.51 -7.53 -3.30
CA ILE A 132 -4.63 -8.50 -3.32
C ILE A 132 -5.78 -8.10 -2.40
N THR A 133 -5.53 -7.26 -1.40
CA THR A 133 -6.55 -6.87 -0.41
C THR A 133 -7.17 -5.51 -0.73
N LYS A 134 -8.51 -5.39 -0.63
CA LYS A 134 -9.26 -4.19 -1.08
C LYS A 134 -8.92 -2.90 -0.32
N ARG A 135 -8.42 -2.98 0.93
CA ARG A 135 -7.88 -1.80 1.65
C ARG A 135 -6.37 -1.85 1.83
N HIS A 136 -5.68 -2.64 1.02
CA HIS A 136 -4.23 -2.66 0.99
C HIS A 136 -3.61 -2.94 2.35
N PHE A 137 -4.08 -4.04 2.95
CA PHE A 137 -3.61 -4.54 4.23
C PHE A 137 -2.09 -4.63 4.19
N ALA A 138 -1.42 -3.79 4.98
CA ALA A 138 0.02 -3.63 4.88
C ALA A 138 0.74 -4.90 5.39
N ASN A 139 1.64 -5.43 4.55
CA ASN A 139 2.39 -6.65 4.86
C ASN A 139 3.72 -6.41 5.56
N ARG A 140 4.22 -5.17 5.54
CA ARG A 140 5.54 -4.86 6.10
C ARG A 140 5.61 -5.28 7.57
N ASN A 141 6.80 -5.66 8.02
CA ASN A 141 7.09 -5.86 9.43
C ASN A 141 6.80 -4.55 10.17
N ILE A 142 5.61 -4.46 10.76
CA ILE A 142 5.34 -3.53 11.84
C ILE A 142 6.07 -4.13 13.04
N ALA A 143 6.81 -3.30 13.78
CA ALA A 143 7.65 -3.74 14.89
C ALA A 143 6.96 -4.85 15.71
N CYS A 144 7.65 -6.00 15.84
CA CYS A 144 7.22 -7.18 16.58
C CYS A 144 6.08 -8.04 15.98
N SER A 145 5.77 -7.95 14.68
CA SER A 145 4.90 -8.93 14.01
C SER A 145 5.41 -9.41 12.64
N ALA A 146 5.31 -10.71 12.41
CA ALA A 146 5.59 -11.35 11.12
C ALA A 146 4.60 -10.91 10.02
N ASP A 147 5.05 -11.05 8.76
CA ASP A 147 4.26 -10.84 7.55
C ASP A 147 3.14 -11.91 7.44
N PRO A 148 1.87 -11.51 7.38
CA PRO A 148 0.74 -12.44 7.30
C PRO A 148 0.72 -13.27 6.01
N PHE A 149 1.23 -12.74 4.91
CA PHE A 149 1.35 -13.48 3.66
C PHE A 149 2.36 -14.61 3.76
N GLU A 150 3.51 -14.35 4.39
CA GLU A 150 4.51 -15.37 4.67
C GLU A 150 4.00 -16.45 5.64
N LEU A 151 3.26 -16.04 6.68
CA LEU A 151 2.60 -16.98 7.59
C LEU A 151 1.61 -17.88 6.84
N TRP A 152 0.78 -17.30 5.96
CA TRP A 152 -0.17 -18.05 5.17
C TRP A 152 0.51 -19.01 4.18
N LYS A 153 1.56 -18.57 3.48
CA LYS A 153 2.33 -19.42 2.55
C LYS A 153 2.88 -20.67 3.23
N LYS A 154 3.36 -20.53 4.48
CA LYS A 154 3.92 -21.62 5.30
C LYS A 154 2.86 -22.45 6.03
N SER A 155 1.62 -21.99 6.07
CA SER A 155 0.52 -22.70 6.73
C SER A 155 -0.06 -23.84 5.88
N ASP A 156 -0.75 -24.77 6.54
CA ASP A 156 -1.50 -25.88 5.95
C ASP A 156 -2.90 -25.50 5.45
N ALA A 157 -3.26 -24.22 5.51
CA ALA A 157 -4.59 -23.71 5.17
C ALA A 157 -5.07 -24.19 3.79
N LYS A 158 -6.37 -24.43 3.63
CA LYS A 158 -6.95 -24.86 2.33
C LYS A 158 -7.63 -23.73 1.56
N THR A 159 -7.63 -22.54 2.13
CA THR A 159 -8.26 -21.32 1.62
C THR A 159 -7.20 -20.40 1.01
N ASN A 160 -7.61 -19.54 0.07
CA ASN A 160 -6.72 -18.49 -0.45
C ASN A 160 -6.34 -17.49 0.66
N TYR A 161 -5.40 -16.60 0.36
CA TYR A 161 -4.88 -15.62 1.33
C TYR A 161 -5.98 -14.73 1.93
N VAL A 162 -6.88 -14.23 1.08
CA VAL A 162 -7.96 -13.30 1.44
C VAL A 162 -8.93 -13.98 2.43
N GLU A 163 -9.36 -15.19 2.11
CA GLU A 163 -10.24 -15.98 2.97
C GLU A 163 -9.55 -16.41 4.28
N TRP A 164 -8.28 -16.82 4.22
CA TRP A 164 -7.49 -17.13 5.42
C TRP A 164 -7.30 -15.91 6.34
N LEU A 165 -7.05 -14.73 5.78
CA LEU A 165 -6.97 -13.48 6.54
C LEU A 165 -8.27 -13.22 7.31
N ARG A 166 -9.41 -13.35 6.61
CA ARG A 166 -10.76 -13.09 7.13
C ARG A 166 -11.15 -14.09 8.23
N GLU A 167 -10.99 -15.37 7.96
CA GLU A 167 -11.54 -16.43 8.81
C GLU A 167 -10.59 -16.82 9.95
N TRP A 168 -9.29 -16.59 9.82
CA TRP A 168 -8.31 -17.03 10.81
C TRP A 168 -7.44 -15.89 11.35
N TYR A 169 -6.70 -15.18 10.50
CA TYR A 169 -5.67 -14.23 10.95
C TYR A 169 -6.24 -13.09 11.81
N ILE A 170 -7.26 -12.39 11.28
CA ILE A 170 -7.89 -11.25 11.97
C ILE A 170 -8.47 -11.72 13.31
N GLN A 171 -9.22 -12.81 13.32
CA GLN A 171 -9.84 -13.34 14.54
C GLN A 171 -8.79 -13.75 15.59
N SER A 172 -7.71 -14.40 15.17
CA SER A 172 -6.61 -14.83 16.06
C SER A 172 -5.94 -13.62 16.73
N LYS A 173 -5.63 -12.58 15.96
CA LYS A 173 -5.01 -11.36 16.48
C LYS A 173 -5.92 -10.62 17.47
N LEU A 174 -7.23 -10.57 17.22
CA LEU A 174 -8.18 -9.99 18.17
C LEU A 174 -8.25 -10.79 19.48
N LYS A 175 -8.34 -12.13 19.41
CA LYS A 175 -8.38 -13.00 20.61
C LYS A 175 -7.10 -12.89 21.44
N ASN A 176 -5.95 -12.70 20.80
CA ASN A 176 -4.67 -12.62 21.48
C ASN A 176 -4.34 -11.21 22.03
N GLY A 177 -5.19 -10.20 21.82
CA GLY A 177 -4.94 -8.82 22.27
C GLY A 177 -3.93 -8.09 21.38
N GLN A 178 -3.86 -8.46 20.10
CA GLN A 178 -2.98 -7.85 19.09
C GLN A 178 -3.77 -6.95 18.12
N GLY A 179 -4.90 -6.38 18.58
CA GLY A 179 -5.79 -5.56 17.74
C GLY A 179 -5.14 -4.27 17.20
N LYS A 180 -4.19 -3.68 17.93
CA LYS A 180 -3.46 -2.47 17.49
C LYS A 180 -2.66 -2.72 16.21
N GLU A 181 -2.09 -3.91 16.08
CA GLU A 181 -1.40 -4.36 14.88
C GLU A 181 -2.36 -4.38 13.68
N LEU A 182 -3.56 -4.95 13.85
CA LEU A 182 -4.57 -5.00 12.80
C LEU A 182 -5.02 -3.61 12.36
N VAL A 183 -5.32 -2.70 13.30
CA VAL A 183 -5.67 -1.32 12.97
C VAL A 183 -4.54 -0.65 12.19
N THR A 184 -3.29 -0.85 12.61
CA THR A 184 -2.15 -0.29 11.87
C THR A 184 -2.10 -0.84 10.44
N ARG A 185 -2.24 -2.15 10.25
CA ARG A 185 -2.20 -2.77 8.91
C ARG A 185 -3.36 -2.37 8.00
N LEU A 186 -4.57 -2.25 8.55
CA LEU A 186 -5.78 -1.96 7.77
C LEU A 186 -5.91 -0.50 7.36
N PHE A 187 -5.23 0.40 8.08
CA PHE A 187 -5.32 1.84 7.85
C PHE A 187 -3.95 2.47 7.48
N SER A 188 -2.95 1.64 7.14
CA SER A 188 -1.72 2.08 6.49
C SER A 188 -1.97 2.17 4.99
N ASN A 189 -2.68 3.23 4.58
CA ASN A 189 -3.26 3.32 3.24
C ASN A 189 -2.22 3.73 2.19
N VAL A 190 -1.88 2.79 1.30
CA VAL A 190 -1.39 3.15 -0.03
C VAL A 190 -2.59 3.47 -0.91
N LYS A 191 -2.56 4.63 -1.58
CA LYS A 191 -3.64 5.04 -2.49
C LYS A 191 -3.47 4.34 -3.84
N TYR A 192 -4.44 3.54 -4.23
CA TYR A 192 -4.55 2.92 -5.55
C TYR A 192 -5.59 3.67 -6.38
N MET A 193 -5.31 3.88 -7.66
CA MET A 193 -6.12 4.72 -8.53
C MET A 193 -7.00 3.88 -9.44
N ASN A 194 -8.31 4.12 -9.38
CA ASN A 194 -9.22 3.54 -10.37
C ASN A 194 -8.96 4.13 -11.78
N PRO A 195 -9.56 3.57 -12.85
CA PRO A 195 -9.34 4.06 -14.22
C PRO A 195 -9.63 5.55 -14.45
N VAL A 196 -10.58 6.14 -13.73
CA VAL A 196 -10.93 7.56 -13.83
C VAL A 196 -9.91 8.42 -13.07
N GLU A 197 -9.56 8.01 -11.86
CA GLU A 197 -8.59 8.73 -11.03
C GLU A 197 -7.19 8.74 -11.64
N ARG A 198 -6.75 7.61 -12.25
CA ARG A 198 -5.41 7.50 -12.82
C ARG A 198 -5.20 8.40 -14.03
N GLU A 199 -6.27 8.80 -14.72
CA GLU A 199 -6.19 9.71 -15.86
C GLU A 199 -5.66 11.09 -15.45
N ASN A 200 -5.78 11.48 -14.18
CA ASN A 200 -5.16 12.70 -13.65
C ASN A 200 -3.63 12.72 -13.80
N TYR A 201 -3.01 11.55 -13.91
CA TYR A 201 -1.56 11.37 -13.96
C TYR A 201 -1.05 10.97 -15.34
N ASN A 202 -1.94 10.84 -16.32
CA ASN A 202 -1.59 10.38 -17.66
C ASN A 202 -0.80 11.45 -18.40
N ILE A 203 0.28 11.03 -19.04
CA ILE A 203 1.22 11.86 -19.77
C ILE A 203 1.24 11.44 -21.24
N TYR A 204 1.11 12.44 -22.10
CA TYR A 204 1.04 12.29 -23.54
C TYR A 204 2.34 12.77 -24.17
N ILE A 205 2.82 12.09 -25.20
CA ILE A 205 4.01 12.50 -25.95
C ILE A 205 3.61 12.79 -27.38
N SER A 206 3.95 13.97 -27.88
CA SER A 206 3.72 14.35 -29.28
C SER A 206 4.95 15.04 -29.83
N LYS A 207 5.51 14.49 -30.92
CA LYS A 207 6.73 15.00 -31.58
C LYS A 207 7.88 15.25 -30.58
N GLY A 208 8.06 14.32 -29.63
CA GLY A 208 9.10 14.38 -28.61
C GLY A 208 8.83 15.29 -27.41
N VAL A 209 7.68 15.96 -27.34
CA VAL A 209 7.30 16.86 -26.24
C VAL A 209 6.26 16.20 -25.34
N PHE A 210 6.46 16.31 -24.02
CA PHE A 210 5.59 15.75 -22.99
C PHE A 210 4.49 16.75 -22.58
N TYR A 211 3.26 16.27 -22.50
CA TYR A 211 2.06 17.02 -22.13
C TYR A 211 1.28 16.30 -21.04
N ASN A 212 0.65 17.07 -20.15
CA ASN A 212 -0.33 16.51 -19.22
C ASN A 212 -1.69 16.28 -19.92
N ARG A 213 -2.63 15.69 -19.19
CA ARG A 213 -3.99 15.42 -19.70
C ARG A 213 -4.74 16.65 -20.24
N ASN A 214 -4.39 17.85 -19.78
CA ASN A 214 -5.05 19.09 -20.20
C ASN A 214 -4.40 19.67 -21.46
N GLY A 215 -3.41 18.97 -22.07
CA GLY A 215 -2.67 19.43 -23.23
C GLY A 215 -1.60 20.49 -22.92
N MET A 216 -1.32 20.76 -21.64
CA MET A 216 -0.27 21.69 -21.23
C MET A 216 1.08 20.99 -21.21
N VAL A 217 2.14 21.72 -21.58
CA VAL A 217 3.52 21.23 -21.50
C VAL A 217 3.82 20.78 -20.07
N PHE A 218 4.30 19.55 -19.92
CA PHE A 218 4.50 18.92 -18.62
C PHE A 218 5.91 19.17 -18.06
N SER A 219 6.02 19.29 -16.75
CA SER A 219 7.28 19.41 -16.03
C SER A 219 7.20 18.64 -14.71
N THR A 220 8.31 18.02 -14.31
CA THR A 220 8.44 17.36 -13.00
C THR A 220 9.12 18.26 -11.97
N PHE A 221 9.29 19.56 -12.25
CA PHE A 221 9.99 20.54 -11.40
C PHE A 221 9.54 20.52 -9.93
N ASP A 222 8.22 20.52 -9.69
CA ASP A 222 7.63 20.52 -8.34
C ASP A 222 7.48 19.12 -7.73
N MET A 223 7.91 18.07 -8.44
CA MET A 223 7.82 16.70 -7.96
C MET A 223 9.06 16.31 -7.14
N MET A 224 8.85 15.33 -6.27
CA MET A 224 9.89 14.72 -5.46
C MET A 224 9.82 13.20 -5.63
N SER A 225 10.98 12.57 -5.76
CA SER A 225 11.12 11.13 -5.66
C SER A 225 12.00 10.76 -4.47
N ASP A 226 11.71 9.64 -3.83
CA ASP A 226 12.49 9.18 -2.66
C ASP A 226 13.93 8.82 -2.99
N ARG A 227 14.22 8.47 -4.26
CA ARG A 227 15.56 8.03 -4.69
C ARG A 227 16.25 9.08 -5.54
N ALA A 228 15.60 9.58 -6.60
CA ALA A 228 16.19 10.61 -7.43
C ALA A 228 16.06 12.05 -6.87
N GLY A 229 15.22 12.31 -5.87
CA GLY A 229 15.09 13.63 -5.23
C GLY A 229 14.20 14.61 -6.00
N LYS A 230 14.42 15.92 -5.78
CA LYS A 230 13.62 17.02 -6.34
C LYS A 230 13.74 17.08 -7.86
N GLY A 231 12.65 17.38 -8.55
CA GLY A 231 12.60 17.47 -10.01
C GLY A 231 12.38 16.13 -10.71
N TRP A 232 12.06 15.08 -9.96
CA TRP A 232 11.84 13.72 -10.45
C TRP A 232 10.49 13.21 -10.01
N GLY A 233 9.74 12.63 -10.94
CA GLY A 233 8.50 11.90 -10.67
C GLY A 233 8.70 10.40 -10.86
N ILE A 234 8.02 9.58 -10.06
CA ILE A 234 7.91 8.15 -10.35
C ILE A 234 6.99 7.94 -11.54
N TYR A 235 7.30 6.97 -12.40
CA TYR A 235 6.46 6.63 -13.54
C TYR A 235 6.21 5.14 -13.68
N VAL A 236 5.09 4.81 -14.31
CA VAL A 236 4.84 3.48 -14.89
C VAL A 236 4.34 3.62 -16.32
N ARG A 237 4.74 2.67 -17.18
CA ARG A 237 4.18 2.47 -18.51
C ARG A 237 3.34 1.21 -18.50
N ASP A 238 2.05 1.33 -18.78
CA ASP A 238 1.14 0.19 -18.80
C ASP A 238 1.25 -0.66 -20.08
N THR A 239 0.51 -1.76 -20.15
CA THR A 239 0.50 -2.68 -21.31
C THR A 239 -0.09 -2.10 -22.59
N LYS A 240 -0.68 -0.91 -22.53
CA LYS A 240 -1.21 -0.15 -23.67
C LYS A 240 -0.32 1.05 -24.02
N ASN A 241 0.89 1.12 -23.47
CA ASN A 241 1.86 2.21 -23.63
C ASN A 241 1.39 3.57 -23.08
N ARG A 242 0.43 3.60 -22.16
CA ARG A 242 0.11 4.82 -21.42
C ARG A 242 1.12 5.02 -20.32
N ILE A 243 1.58 6.27 -20.15
CA ILE A 243 2.56 6.63 -19.13
C ILE A 243 1.85 7.44 -18.06
N TYR A 244 2.03 7.04 -16.80
CA TYR A 244 1.53 7.77 -15.65
C TYR A 244 2.69 8.28 -14.81
N ILE A 245 2.66 9.56 -14.41
CA ILE A 245 3.73 10.21 -13.63
C ILE A 245 3.16 10.97 -12.44
N ASN A 246 3.82 10.87 -11.29
CA ASN A 246 3.52 11.66 -10.10
C ASN A 246 4.74 11.74 -9.16
N GLY A 247 4.71 12.65 -8.19
CA GLY A 247 5.64 12.63 -7.07
C GLY A 247 5.46 11.39 -6.19
N HIS A 248 6.55 10.87 -5.66
CA HIS A 248 6.54 9.81 -4.66
C HIS A 248 6.12 10.38 -3.30
N GLN A 249 5.21 9.68 -2.60
CA GLN A 249 4.84 10.02 -1.24
C GLN A 249 4.97 8.77 -0.36
N ARG A 250 5.88 8.80 0.61
CA ARG A 250 6.13 7.65 1.51
C ARG A 250 4.83 7.14 2.13
N ASN A 251 4.60 5.83 2.00
CA ASN A 251 3.42 5.11 2.50
C ASN A 251 2.08 5.59 1.94
N VAL A 252 2.04 6.47 0.92
CA VAL A 252 0.81 7.03 0.38
C VAL A 252 0.71 6.80 -1.13
N PHE A 253 1.76 7.09 -1.89
CA PHE A 253 1.72 7.03 -3.36
C PHE A 253 3.04 6.52 -3.95
N HIS A 254 3.00 5.34 -4.57
CA HIS A 254 4.15 4.58 -5.08
C HIS A 254 3.89 4.08 -6.52
N HIS A 255 4.83 3.38 -7.16
CA HIS A 255 4.65 2.88 -8.53
C HIS A 255 3.40 2.00 -8.70
N SER A 256 3.12 1.12 -7.73
CA SER A 256 1.94 0.26 -7.74
C SER A 256 0.62 1.04 -7.68
N SER A 257 0.63 2.27 -7.16
CA SER A 257 -0.56 3.13 -7.01
C SER A 257 -1.29 3.41 -8.32
N PHE A 258 -0.55 3.56 -9.43
CA PHE A 258 -1.15 3.94 -10.71
C PHE A 258 -2.06 2.86 -11.30
N LEU A 259 -1.69 1.59 -11.12
CA LEU A 259 -2.29 0.45 -11.83
C LEU A 259 -2.79 -0.65 -10.90
N GLU A 260 -2.87 -0.37 -9.61
CA GLU A 260 -3.35 -1.31 -8.60
C GLU A 260 -2.53 -2.62 -8.55
N GLY A 261 -1.22 -2.52 -8.84
CA GLY A 261 -0.33 -3.67 -8.93
C GLY A 261 -0.42 -4.48 -10.22
N ALA A 262 -1.24 -4.08 -11.21
CA ALA A 262 -1.33 -4.76 -12.50
C ALA A 262 0.01 -4.73 -13.27
N PRO A 263 0.22 -5.63 -14.25
CA PRO A 263 1.49 -5.73 -14.98
C PRO A 263 1.85 -4.46 -15.75
N ILE A 264 3.14 -4.15 -15.81
CA ILE A 264 3.71 -2.97 -16.49
C ILE A 264 4.69 -3.38 -17.58
N LEU A 265 4.92 -2.50 -18.56
CA LEU A 265 6.01 -2.64 -19.54
C LEU A 265 7.31 -2.06 -19.00
N SER A 266 7.24 -0.95 -18.25
CA SER A 266 8.39 -0.34 -17.59
C SER A 266 7.97 0.55 -16.42
N ALA A 267 8.88 0.78 -15.48
CA ALA A 267 8.65 1.62 -14.31
C ALA A 267 9.97 2.23 -13.83
N GLY A 268 9.92 3.41 -13.24
CA GLY A 268 11.14 4.08 -12.85
C GLY A 268 10.90 5.50 -12.37
N GLU A 269 11.85 6.38 -12.65
CA GLU A 269 11.72 7.82 -12.38
C GLU A 269 12.02 8.61 -13.66
N LEU A 270 11.28 9.70 -13.90
CA LEU A 270 11.50 10.61 -15.01
C LEU A 270 11.76 12.02 -14.48
N SER A 271 12.70 12.71 -15.13
CA SER A 271 12.93 14.14 -14.97
C SER A 271 12.63 14.82 -16.30
N ILE A 272 11.59 15.64 -16.32
CA ILE A 272 11.08 16.33 -17.51
C ILE A 272 11.11 17.82 -17.23
N ASN A 273 11.85 18.56 -18.05
CA ASN A 273 11.95 20.01 -17.98
C ASN A 273 11.21 20.65 -19.15
N CYS A 274 10.13 21.37 -18.89
CA CYS A 274 9.35 22.10 -19.90
C CYS A 274 9.06 21.24 -21.14
N GLY A 275 8.53 20.03 -20.92
CA GLY A 275 8.17 19.08 -21.96
C GLY A 275 9.33 18.29 -22.56
N LYS A 276 10.58 18.50 -22.14
CA LYS A 276 11.75 17.76 -22.62
C LYS A 276 12.22 16.78 -21.56
N LEU A 277 12.45 15.53 -21.97
CA LEU A 277 13.12 14.56 -21.10
C LEU A 277 14.56 15.01 -20.86
N VAL A 278 15.00 15.02 -19.61
CA VAL A 278 16.40 15.34 -19.24
C VAL A 278 17.02 14.27 -18.35
N GLY A 279 16.20 13.39 -17.75
CA GLY A 279 16.70 12.23 -17.04
C GLY A 279 15.66 11.12 -16.91
N ILE A 280 16.15 9.89 -16.80
CA ILE A 280 15.34 8.68 -16.65
C ILE A 280 16.08 7.66 -15.77
N THR A 281 15.37 6.92 -14.93
CA THR A 281 15.93 5.79 -14.17
C THR A 281 15.08 4.54 -14.37
N ASN A 282 15.68 3.36 -14.21
CA ASN A 282 14.96 2.08 -14.14
C ASN A 282 14.51 1.74 -12.70
N LYS A 283 14.45 2.75 -11.81
CA LYS A 283 14.30 2.49 -10.37
C LYS A 283 12.82 2.38 -9.97
N SER A 284 12.36 1.13 -9.80
CA SER A 284 11.14 0.85 -9.03
C SER A 284 11.46 -0.06 -7.85
N GLY A 285 10.88 0.25 -6.68
CA GLY A 285 10.89 -0.67 -5.53
C GLY A 285 9.90 -1.83 -5.74
N HIS A 286 8.73 -1.52 -6.30
CA HIS A 286 7.58 -2.42 -6.34
C HIS A 286 7.59 -3.38 -7.53
N TYR A 287 8.03 -2.93 -8.71
CA TYR A 287 8.06 -3.77 -9.92
C TYR A 287 9.46 -4.31 -10.23
N LYS A 288 10.52 -3.60 -9.81
CA LYS A 288 11.93 -3.95 -10.08
C LYS A 288 12.17 -4.38 -11.56
N PRO A 289 11.81 -3.53 -12.54
CA PRO A 289 12.00 -3.83 -13.95
C PRO A 289 13.46 -4.15 -14.26
N ASP A 290 13.67 -5.00 -15.26
CA ASP A 290 15.00 -5.41 -15.71
C ASP A 290 15.53 -4.52 -16.84
N ASP A 291 16.70 -4.89 -17.34
CA ASP A 291 17.42 -4.19 -18.41
C ASP A 291 16.59 -4.13 -19.71
N ASP A 292 15.86 -5.20 -20.05
CA ASP A 292 15.05 -5.27 -21.26
C ASP A 292 13.84 -4.33 -21.17
N ASN A 293 13.18 -4.27 -20.00
CA ASN A 293 12.11 -3.29 -19.75
C ASN A 293 12.61 -1.85 -19.94
N PHE A 294 13.84 -1.56 -19.51
CA PHE A 294 14.44 -0.22 -19.64
C PHE A 294 14.76 0.13 -21.09
N LEU A 295 15.39 -0.80 -21.82
CA LEU A 295 15.72 -0.61 -23.24
C LEU A 295 14.45 -0.45 -24.09
N ASP A 296 13.41 -1.22 -23.79
CA ASP A 296 12.10 -1.07 -24.43
C ASP A 296 11.45 0.29 -24.12
N MET A 297 11.65 0.84 -22.91
CA MET A 297 11.23 2.21 -22.60
C MET A 297 11.97 3.27 -23.42
N LEU A 298 13.30 3.17 -23.53
CA LEU A 298 14.08 4.08 -24.36
C LEU A 298 13.66 3.99 -25.84
N GLY A 299 13.44 2.77 -26.34
CA GLY A 299 12.93 2.54 -27.69
C GLY A 299 11.55 3.16 -27.92
N TYR A 300 10.64 3.01 -26.96
CA TYR A 300 9.33 3.66 -26.99
C TYR A 300 9.48 5.19 -27.03
N LEU A 301 10.27 5.79 -26.14
CA LEU A 301 10.51 7.24 -26.13
C LEU A 301 11.05 7.75 -27.47
N LYS A 302 12.06 7.08 -28.03
CA LYS A 302 12.64 7.42 -29.34
C LYS A 302 11.60 7.30 -30.46
N SER A 303 10.73 6.28 -30.41
CA SER A 303 9.62 6.12 -31.37
C SER A 303 8.58 7.25 -31.31
N GLN A 304 8.44 7.91 -30.15
CA GLN A 304 7.56 9.06 -29.96
C GLN A 304 8.25 10.39 -30.31
N GLY A 305 9.48 10.34 -30.86
CA GLY A 305 10.26 11.52 -31.27
C GLY A 305 11.03 12.19 -30.13
N VAL A 306 11.13 11.58 -28.95
CA VAL A 306 11.91 12.13 -27.83
C VAL A 306 13.40 12.05 -28.17
N ASN A 307 14.10 13.17 -28.03
CA ASN A 307 15.56 13.20 -28.16
C ASN A 307 16.20 12.55 -26.93
N LEU A 308 17.00 11.50 -27.14
CA LEU A 308 17.72 10.79 -26.08
C LEU A 308 19.14 11.31 -25.87
N SER A 309 19.70 12.10 -26.80
CA SER A 309 21.03 12.67 -26.65
C SER A 309 21.05 13.61 -25.44
N HIS A 310 22.09 13.52 -24.62
CA HIS A 310 22.29 14.30 -23.39
C HIS A 310 21.22 14.07 -22.30
N VAL A 311 20.38 13.04 -22.43
CA VAL A 311 19.48 12.61 -21.36
C VAL A 311 20.24 11.72 -20.39
N ALA A 312 20.20 12.06 -19.10
CA ALA A 312 20.86 11.27 -18.06
C ALA A 312 20.05 10.01 -17.72
N ALA A 313 20.53 8.85 -18.11
CA ALA A 313 19.90 7.56 -17.88
C ALA A 313 20.62 6.73 -16.81
N CYS A 314 19.87 6.30 -15.80
CA CYS A 314 20.33 5.38 -14.75
C CYS A 314 19.67 4.01 -14.93
N MET A 315 20.34 3.12 -15.67
CA MET A 315 19.82 1.78 -16.00
C MET A 315 19.89 0.81 -14.81
N LYS A 316 20.91 0.95 -13.96
CA LYS A 316 21.15 0.11 -12.78
C LYS A 316 21.38 0.96 -11.54
N THR A 317 20.90 0.48 -10.40
CA THR A 317 21.13 1.12 -9.10
C THR A 317 21.87 0.15 -8.17
N THR A 318 22.98 0.61 -7.61
CA THR A 318 23.79 -0.17 -6.65
C THR A 318 23.62 0.45 -5.27
N GLY A 319 22.74 -0.14 -4.46
CA GLY A 319 22.37 0.42 -3.16
C GLY A 319 21.67 1.78 -3.30
N CYS A 320 22.28 2.82 -2.73
CA CYS A 320 21.79 4.21 -2.80
C CYS A 320 22.45 5.04 -3.90
N ILE A 321 23.42 4.49 -4.64
CA ILE A 321 24.20 5.23 -5.63
C ILE A 321 23.49 5.14 -6.99
N GLN A 322 23.30 6.30 -7.62
CA GLN A 322 22.78 6.43 -8.98
C GLN A 322 23.90 6.96 -9.88
N GLU A 323 24.39 6.12 -10.78
CA GLU A 323 25.28 6.54 -11.87
C GLU A 323 24.45 6.78 -13.12
N PHE A 324 24.77 7.85 -13.84
CA PHE A 324 24.03 8.28 -15.02
C PHE A 324 24.93 8.26 -16.24
N TYR A 325 24.41 7.70 -17.33
CA TYR A 325 25.06 7.67 -18.63
C TYR A 325 24.13 8.30 -19.67
N ASP A 326 24.68 8.68 -20.81
CA ASP A 326 23.90 9.20 -21.92
C ASP A 326 22.89 8.15 -22.42
N ALA A 327 21.60 8.52 -22.46
CA ALA A 327 20.53 7.59 -22.80
C ALA A 327 20.60 7.09 -24.25
N GLU A 328 21.12 7.91 -25.18
CA GLU A 328 21.29 7.49 -26.56
C GLU A 328 22.43 6.46 -26.67
N ASP A 329 23.53 6.68 -25.97
CA ASP A 329 24.63 5.71 -25.92
C ASP A 329 24.14 4.36 -25.35
N ILE A 330 23.36 4.38 -24.25
CA ILE A 330 22.76 3.14 -23.69
C ILE A 330 21.85 2.47 -24.71
N PHE A 331 21.00 3.23 -25.40
CA PHE A 331 20.07 2.68 -26.37
C PHE A 331 20.79 2.02 -27.56
N ILE A 332 21.85 2.64 -28.08
CA ILE A 332 22.65 2.12 -29.19
C ILE A 332 23.44 0.88 -28.75
N ASN A 333 24.15 0.97 -27.62
CA ASN A 333 25.01 -0.10 -27.12
C ASN A 333 24.24 -1.23 -26.44
N LYS A 334 22.95 -1.02 -26.15
CA LYS A 334 22.09 -1.91 -25.35
C LYS A 334 22.66 -2.26 -23.97
N SER A 335 23.54 -1.42 -23.44
CA SER A 335 24.19 -1.58 -22.14
C SER A 335 24.82 -0.27 -21.69
N ILE A 336 25.26 -0.20 -20.44
CA ILE A 336 26.07 0.91 -19.91
C ILE A 336 27.55 0.85 -20.35
N VAL A 337 28.00 -0.29 -20.89
CA VAL A 337 29.37 -0.47 -21.36
C VAL A 337 29.55 0.39 -22.61
N ASN A 338 30.64 1.17 -22.64
CA ASN A 338 30.94 2.16 -23.68
C ASN A 338 29.93 3.31 -23.80
N SER A 339 29.11 3.54 -22.78
CA SER A 339 28.25 4.73 -22.70
C SER A 339 28.96 5.86 -21.96
N ARG A 340 28.80 7.10 -22.43
CA ARG A 340 29.40 8.26 -21.76
C ARG A 340 28.73 8.52 -20.42
N LEU A 341 29.53 8.73 -19.38
CA LEU A 341 29.06 9.18 -18.08
C LEU A 341 28.57 10.64 -18.19
N VAL A 342 27.43 10.94 -17.57
CA VAL A 342 26.85 12.29 -17.55
C VAL A 342 26.40 12.66 -16.14
N SER A 343 26.28 13.94 -15.86
CA SER A 343 25.77 14.42 -14.57
C SER A 343 24.27 14.22 -14.44
N LYS A 344 23.80 13.95 -13.22
CA LYS A 344 22.38 14.00 -12.89
C LYS A 344 21.80 15.40 -13.19
N PRO A 345 20.64 15.51 -13.85
CA PRO A 345 20.03 16.79 -14.19
C PRO A 345 19.56 17.56 -12.96
N CYS A 346 19.66 18.88 -13.04
CA CYS A 346 19.05 19.82 -12.10
C CYS A 346 18.04 20.67 -12.88
N LEU A 347 16.77 20.60 -12.49
CA LEU A 347 15.69 21.31 -13.19
C LEU A 347 15.69 22.79 -12.85
N ARG A 348 15.29 23.61 -13.83
CA ARG A 348 15.02 25.04 -13.67
C ARG A 348 13.52 25.27 -13.81
N ASP A 349 13.02 26.38 -13.26
CA ASP A 349 11.65 26.80 -13.52
C ASP A 349 11.47 27.08 -15.02
N CYS A 350 10.26 26.82 -15.53
CA CYS A 350 9.88 27.03 -16.92
C CYS A 350 9.38 28.46 -17.19
N ASN A 351 9.28 29.30 -16.16
CA ASN A 351 8.84 30.69 -16.22
C ASN A 351 9.98 31.67 -16.54
#